data_AF-A0A367JFX3-F1
#
_entry.id   AF-A0A367JFX3-F1
#
_cell.length_a   1.000
_cell.length_b   1.000
_cell.length_c   1.000
_cell.angle_alpha   90.00
_cell.angle_beta   90.00
_cell.angle_gamma   90.00
#
_symmetry.space_group_name_H-M   'P 1'
#
loop_
_entity.id
_entity.type
_entity.pdbx_description
1 polymer ?
#
loop_
_entity_poly.entity_id
_entity_poly.type
_entity_poly.pdbx_seq_one_letter_code
_entity_poly.pdbx_strand_id
1 'polypeptide(L)' 'MSLVNRPNNVLAHQRYFQAPSNTPLFLRGPRDKFFVFTTFAILSVGVAGSLYGAVNMARVSKLYTSLV' A
#
# COMPACT_ATOMS: atom_id res chain seq x y z
N MET A 1 -11.62 20.66 -31.51
CA MET A 1 -12.48 19.46 -31.37
C MET A 1 -11.56 18.29 -31.02
N SER A 2 -11.84 17.54 -29.96
CA SER A 2 -11.01 16.38 -29.57
C SER A 2 -11.11 15.28 -30.64
N LEU A 3 -9.98 14.75 -31.10
CA LEU A 3 -9.90 13.64 -32.07
C LEU A 3 -10.30 12.28 -31.46
N VAL A 4 -10.51 12.22 -30.15
CA VAL A 4 -10.87 11.00 -29.42
C VAL A 4 -12.20 11.20 -28.71
N ASN A 5 -13.17 10.33 -29.01
CA ASN A 5 -14.40 10.23 -28.24
C ASN A 5 -14.08 9.57 -26.90
N ARG A 6 -14.16 10.34 -25.81
CA ARG A 6 -14.04 9.82 -24.45
C ARG A 6 -15.42 9.88 -23.79
N PRO A 7 -16.12 8.75 -23.62
CA PRO A 7 -17.41 8.75 -22.95
C PRO A 7 -17.27 9.26 -21.52
N ASN A 8 -18.19 10.13 -21.10
CA ASN A 8 -18.24 10.63 -19.73
C ASN A 8 -18.86 9.56 -18.82
N ASN A 9 -18.01 8.85 -18.07
CA ASN A 9 -18.43 7.80 -17.14
C ASN A 9 -18.55 8.29 -15.68
N VAL A 10 -18.48 9.60 -15.43
CA VAL A 10 -18.49 10.16 -14.06
C VAL A 10 -19.74 9.74 -13.29
N LEU A 11 -20.93 9.84 -13.89
CA LEU A 11 -22.18 9.45 -13.23
C LEU A 11 -22.22 7.95 -12.88
N ALA A 12 -21.64 7.09 -13.71
CA ALA A 12 -21.55 5.66 -13.45
C ALA A 12 -20.62 5.38 -12.25
N HIS A 13 -19.46 6.05 -12.21
CA HIS A 13 -18.55 5.94 -11.07
C HIS A 13 -19.14 6.51 -9.78
N GLN A 14 -19.84 7.65 -9.84
CA GLN A 14 -20.51 8.22 -8.67
C GLN A 14 -21.53 7.25 -8.08
N ARG A 15 -22.42 6.69 -8.90
CA ARG A 15 -23.38 5.67 -8.45
C ARG A 15 -22.69 4.46 -7.83
N TYR A 16 -21.61 3.99 -8.44
CA TYR A 16 -20.86 2.83 -7.94
C TYR A 16 -20.16 3.09 -6.60
N PHE A 17 -19.45 4.21 -6.46
CA PHE A 17 -18.67 4.53 -5.27
C PHE A 17 -19.51 5.11 -4.12
N GLN A 18 -20.68 5.70 -4.42
CA GLN A 18 -21.58 6.30 -3.42
C GLN A 18 -22.73 5.38 -2.99
N ALA A 19 -22.96 4.23 -3.65
CA ALA A 19 -23.96 3.27 -3.18
C ALA A 19 -23.67 2.82 -1.73
N PRO A 20 -24.69 2.51 -0.91
CA PRO A 20 -24.46 1.92 0.40
C PRO A 20 -23.60 0.67 0.30
N SER A 21 -22.49 0.61 1.04
CA SER A 21 -21.59 -0.54 1.06
C SER A 21 -20.84 -0.62 2.39
N ASN A 22 -20.56 -1.85 2.81
CA ASN A 22 -19.68 -2.14 3.94
C ASN A 22 -18.21 -2.28 3.51
N THR A 23 -17.90 -2.07 2.23
CA THR A 23 -16.52 -2.10 1.72
C THR A 23 -15.84 -0.74 1.93
N PRO A 24 -14.64 -0.69 2.53
CA PRO A 24 -13.85 0.53 2.60
C PRO A 24 -13.60 1.13 1.22
N LEU A 25 -13.55 2.47 1.14
CA LEU A 25 -13.44 3.20 -0.13
C LEU A 25 -12.22 2.78 -0.96
N PHE A 26 -11.08 2.56 -0.31
CA PHE A 26 -9.81 2.17 -0.96
C PHE A 26 -9.76 0.69 -1.40
N LEU A 27 -10.78 -0.12 -1.09
CA LEU A 27 -10.92 -1.51 -1.55
C LEU A 27 -12.13 -1.69 -2.48
N ARG A 28 -12.77 -0.58 -2.85
CA ARG A 28 -14.11 -0.60 -3.43
C ARG A 28 -14.08 -0.99 -4.90
N GLY A 29 -13.12 -0.49 -5.67
CA GLY A 29 -12.95 -0.87 -7.06
C GLY A 29 -12.44 -2.30 -7.22
N PRO A 30 -12.76 -2.96 -8.35
CA PRO A 30 -12.34 -4.34 -8.61
C PRO A 30 -10.81 -4.47 -8.73
N ARG A 31 -10.12 -3.41 -9.18
CA ARG A 31 -8.66 -3.36 -9.31
C ARG A 31 -7.98 -2.83 -8.06
N ASP A 32 -8.69 -2.09 -7.22
CA ASP A 32 -8.12 -1.42 -6.04
C ASP A 32 -7.51 -2.43 -5.09
N LYS A 33 -8.13 -3.62 -4.95
CA LYS A 33 -7.59 -4.73 -4.15
C LYS A 33 -6.16 -5.09 -4.57
N PHE A 34 -5.88 -5.20 -5.87
CA PHE A 34 -4.55 -5.54 -6.36
C PHE A 34 -3.52 -4.48 -5.98
N PHE A 35 -3.86 -3.20 -6.16
CA PHE A 35 -2.98 -2.09 -5.78
C PHE A 35 -2.73 -2.03 -4.28
N VAL A 36 -3.78 -2.19 -3.48
CA VAL A 36 -3.68 -2.19 -2.01
C VAL A 36 -2.82 -3.35 -1.53
N PHE A 37 -3.08 -4.59 -1.98
CA PHE A 37 -2.27 -5.74 -1.60
C PHE A 37 -0.80 -5.58 -1.99
N THR A 38 -0.53 -5.09 -3.20
CA THR A 38 0.85 -4.85 -3.66
C THR A 38 1.55 -3.81 -2.80
N THR A 39 0.85 -2.72 -2.44
CA THR A 39 1.39 -1.67 -1.57
C THR A 39 1.74 -2.21 -0.20
N PHE A 40 0.82 -2.96 0.42
CA PHE A 40 1.07 -3.58 1.73
C PHE A 40 2.20 -4.60 1.67
N ALA A 41 2.33 -5.37 0.60
CA ALA A 41 3.44 -6.31 0.44
C ALA A 41 4.80 -5.59 0.44
N ILE A 42 4.94 -4.52 -0.35
CA ILE A 42 6.18 -3.74 -0.41
C ILE A 42 6.49 -3.09 0.94
N LEU A 43 5.49 -2.49 1.58
CA LEU A 43 5.66 -1.86 2.89
C LEU A 43 6.06 -2.88 3.96
N SER A 44 5.41 -4.05 4.00
CA SER A 44 5.77 -5.12 4.95
C SER A 44 7.20 -5.60 4.76
N VAL A 45 7.66 -5.77 3.51
CA VAL A 45 9.06 -6.13 3.23
C VAL A 45 10.01 -5.05 3.73
N GLY A 46 9.71 -3.77 3.47
CA GLY A 46 10.54 -2.65 3.94
C GLY A 46 10.63 -2.57 5.46
N VAL A 47 9.51 -2.72 6.15
CA VAL A 47 9.45 -2.71 7.63
C VAL A 47 10.16 -3.92 8.23
N ALA A 48 9.95 -5.12 7.68
CA ALA A 48 10.64 -6.32 8.16
C ALA A 48 12.15 -6.21 7.96
N GLY A 49 12.60 -5.71 6.79
CA GLY A 49 14.01 -5.51 6.49
C GLY A 49 14.68 -4.48 7.40
N SER A 50 14.02 -3.35 7.66
CA SER A 50 14.55 -2.32 8.55
C SER A 50 14.64 -2.81 10.00
N LEU A 51 13.64 -3.54 10.47
CA LEU A 51 13.66 -4.14 11.80
C LEU A 51 14.78 -5.18 11.94
N TYR A 52 14.97 -6.03 10.93
CA TYR A 52 16.07 -7.00 10.91
C TYR A 52 17.44 -6.30 10.99
N GLY A 53 17.65 -5.25 10.20
CA GLY A 53 18.86 -4.43 10.25
C GLY A 53 19.10 -3.81 11.62
N ALA A 54 18.06 -3.20 12.22
CA ALA A 54 18.13 -2.61 13.54
C ALA A 54 18.52 -3.61 14.64
N VAL A 55 17.94 -4.81 14.62
CA VAL A 55 18.27 -5.87 15.57
C VAL A 55 19.74 -6.30 15.45
N ASN A 56 20.25 -6.42 14.23
CA ASN A 56 21.65 -6.79 14.02
C ASN A 56 22.62 -5.69 14.49
N MET A 57 22.32 -4.42 14.22
CA MET A 57 23.10 -3.30 14.75
C MET A 57 23.15 -3.30 16.27
N ALA A 58 22.00 -3.51 16.93
CA ALA A 58 21.93 -3.58 18.39
C ALA A 58 22.76 -4.75 18.97
N ARG A 59 22.74 -5.92 18.32
CA ARG A 59 23.54 -7.08 18.73
C ARG A 59 25.04 -6.84 18.57
N VAL A 60 25.47 -6.29 17.43
CA VAL A 60 26.89 -6.00 17.15
C VAL A 60 27.42 -4.91 18.09
N SER A 61 26.64 -3.84 18.33
CA SER A 61 27.01 -2.79 19.28
C SER A 61 27.23 -3.35 20.68
N LYS A 62 26.35 -4.26 21.15
CA LYS A 62 26.50 -4.90 22.47
C LYS A 62 27.78 -5.73 22.57
N LEU A 63 28.17 -6.42 21.49
CA LEU A 63 29.41 -7.20 21.46
C LEU A 63 30.65 -6.29 21.51
N TYR A 64 30.66 -5.20 20.74
CA TYR A 64 31.78 -4.24 20.75
C TYR A 64 31.99 -3.63 22.15
N THR A 65 30.91 -3.20 22.83
CA THR A 65 31.00 -2.67 24.20
C THR A 65 31.47 -3.72 25.21
N SER A 66 31.31 -5.02 24.96
CA SER A 66 31.82 -6.07 25.85
C SER A 66 33.30 -6.42 25.64
N LEU A 67 33.92 -5.94 24.55
CA LEU A 67 35.30 -6.23 24.16
C LEU A 67 36.27 -5.07 24.44
N VAL A 68 35.76 -3.92 24.89
CA VAL A 68 36.51 -2.71 25.29
C VAL A 68 36.34 -2.51 26.79
#